data_AF-A0A1C3KQW8-F1
#
_entry.id   AF-A0A1C3KQW8-F1
#
_cell.length_a   1.000
_cell.length_b   1.000
_cell.length_c   1.000
_cell.angle_alpha   90.00
_cell.angle_beta   90.00
_cell.angle_gamma   90.00
#
_symmetry.space_group_name_H-M   'P 1'
#
loop_
_entity.id
_entity.type
_entity.pdbx_description
1 polymer ?
#
loop_
_entity_poly.entity_id
_entity_poly.type
_entity_poly.pdbx_seq_one_letter_code
_entity_poly.pdbx_strand_id
1 'polypeptide(L)'
;MEVESVKVHPIDENLNGDICDIKTPISDGTTIIGIIYGHGVMLACDTRTSSGTLVSNKCSRKINRINENIYVCRSGTSAHSQKVIEIIKHYCLSMKSENRKKGRFHEDEVIHDDVADEDIDIDKINNASNFNNNNGNNLVTKHKYFYEDKFMDCNPLVENVAHITKKLIYANNNFLSCGLIFGGYDKQKKQQLYSVNLNGSIIEKYDYAVSGSGSIYIQSYLQDKYKKYMTKKECFDLILNCVKYAMYNDNSSGGIVRIINITKLFVEEYTVTNTQLYFDY
;
A
#
# COMPACT_ATOMS: atom_id res chain seq x y z
N MET A 1 -25.94 -54.17 -40.86
CA MET A 1 -25.56 -52.83 -40.39
C MET A 1 -25.45 -52.93 -38.88
N GLU A 2 -24.28 -53.28 -38.38
CA GLU A 2 -24.02 -53.28 -36.94
C GLU A 2 -23.78 -51.83 -36.53
N VAL A 3 -24.54 -51.36 -35.54
CA VAL A 3 -24.43 -50.02 -35.00
C VAL A 3 -23.35 -50.09 -33.92
N GLU A 4 -22.18 -49.51 -34.19
CA GLU A 4 -21.14 -49.36 -33.17
C GLU A 4 -21.68 -48.48 -32.04
N SER A 5 -21.71 -49.05 -30.83
CA SER A 5 -22.03 -48.32 -29.62
C SER A 5 -20.91 -47.34 -29.29
N VAL A 6 -21.27 -46.06 -29.16
CA VAL A 6 -20.37 -45.00 -28.68
C VAL A 6 -19.85 -45.41 -27.31
N LYS A 7 -18.55 -45.73 -27.22
CA LYS A 7 -17.89 -45.91 -25.94
C LYS A 7 -17.87 -44.58 -25.21
N VAL A 8 -18.73 -44.45 -24.21
CA VAL A 8 -18.65 -43.38 -23.22
C VAL A 8 -17.39 -43.65 -22.41
N HIS A 9 -16.34 -42.85 -22.63
CA HIS A 9 -15.22 -42.81 -21.69
C HIS A 9 -15.77 -42.34 -20.33
N PRO A 10 -15.52 -43.09 -19.24
CA PRO A 10 -15.85 -42.60 -17.92
C PRO A 10 -15.09 -41.29 -17.71
N ILE A 11 -15.82 -40.25 -17.34
CA ILE A 11 -15.25 -38.97 -16.89
C ILE A 11 -14.29 -39.31 -15.76
N ASP A 12 -13.02 -38.94 -15.96
CA ASP A 12 -11.88 -39.32 -15.15
C ASP A 12 -12.17 -39.41 -13.64
N GLU A 13 -11.77 -40.53 -13.05
CA GLU A 13 -11.62 -40.78 -11.61
C GLU A 13 -10.50 -39.91 -10.96
N ASN A 14 -10.26 -38.69 -11.46
CA ASN A 14 -9.31 -37.71 -10.92
C ASN A 14 -10.00 -36.53 -10.21
N LEU A 15 -11.31 -36.62 -9.95
CA LEU A 15 -12.08 -35.63 -9.18
C LEU A 15 -11.98 -35.80 -7.65
N ASN A 16 -10.93 -36.49 -7.16
CA ASN A 16 -10.61 -36.60 -5.73
C ASN A 16 -9.52 -35.62 -5.27
N GLY A 17 -9.22 -34.59 -6.08
CA GLY A 17 -8.47 -33.41 -5.62
C GLY A 17 -9.47 -32.32 -5.25
N ASP A 18 -9.50 -31.93 -3.98
CA ASP A 18 -10.37 -30.88 -3.44
C ASP A 18 -10.54 -29.71 -4.43
N ILE A 19 -11.78 -29.37 -4.75
CA ILE A 19 -12.19 -28.27 -5.64
C ILE A 19 -11.60 -26.90 -5.23
N CYS A 20 -11.00 -26.81 -4.04
CA CYS A 20 -10.17 -25.71 -3.57
C CYS A 20 -8.94 -26.26 -2.83
N ASP A 21 -7.79 -26.44 -3.50
CA ASP A 21 -6.54 -26.72 -2.82
C ASP A 21 -6.11 -25.46 -2.03
N ILE A 22 -6.16 -25.54 -0.70
CA ILE A 22 -5.71 -24.49 0.24
C ILE A 22 -4.25 -24.08 -0.05
N LYS A 23 -3.45 -24.96 -0.64
CA LYS A 23 -2.04 -24.68 -0.97
C LYS A 23 -1.88 -23.79 -2.19
N THR A 24 -2.85 -23.73 -3.10
CA THR A 24 -2.79 -22.83 -4.25
C THR A 24 -3.29 -21.44 -3.86
N PRO A 25 -2.40 -20.43 -3.75
CA PRO A 25 -2.83 -19.08 -3.43
C PRO A 25 -3.71 -18.52 -4.55
N ILE A 26 -4.89 -18.01 -4.19
CA ILE A 26 -5.68 -17.20 -5.10
C ILE A 26 -4.86 -15.93 -5.37
N SER A 27 -4.52 -15.73 -6.65
CA SER A 27 -3.72 -14.60 -7.10
C SER A 27 -4.60 -13.34 -7.10
N ASP A 28 -4.40 -12.50 -6.10
CA ASP A 28 -5.02 -11.17 -6.04
C ASP A 28 -4.05 -10.15 -6.66
N GLY A 29 -4.36 -9.63 -7.84
CA GLY A 29 -3.55 -8.58 -8.44
C GLY A 29 -3.78 -7.24 -7.75
N THR A 30 -2.73 -6.42 -7.72
CA THR A 30 -2.64 -5.21 -6.91
C THR A 30 -1.50 -4.35 -7.42
N THR A 31 -1.64 -3.03 -7.32
CA THR A 31 -0.52 -2.09 -7.47
C THR A 31 -0.28 -1.39 -6.14
N ILE A 32 0.91 -1.57 -5.59
CA ILE A 32 1.37 -0.83 -4.41
C ILE A 32 2.66 -0.09 -4.74
N ILE A 33 2.73 1.16 -4.29
CA ILE A 33 3.86 2.05 -4.51
C ILE A 33 4.16 2.83 -3.23
N GLY A 34 5.43 3.07 -2.96
CA GLY A 34 5.92 3.95 -1.91
C GLY A 34 7.03 4.83 -2.44
N ILE A 35 7.01 6.12 -2.14
CA ILE A 35 8.01 7.10 -2.57
C ILE A 35 8.48 7.88 -1.35
N ILE A 36 9.79 8.01 -1.18
CA ILE A 36 10.40 8.91 -0.20
C ILE A 36 10.57 10.29 -0.85
N TYR A 37 10.03 11.33 -0.21
CA TYR A 37 10.13 12.72 -0.64
C TYR A 37 10.79 13.58 0.46
N GLY A 38 10.93 14.90 0.27
CA GLY A 38 11.72 15.74 1.19
C GLY A 38 11.28 15.72 2.67
N HIS A 39 9.97 15.65 2.93
CA HIS A 39 9.40 15.82 4.27
C HIS A 39 8.77 14.55 4.86
N GLY A 40 8.84 13.42 4.15
CA GLY A 40 8.24 12.17 4.63
C GLY A 40 8.21 11.06 3.59
N VAL A 41 7.25 10.15 3.75
CA VAL A 41 7.00 9.06 2.81
C VAL A 41 5.54 9.07 2.35
N MET A 42 5.32 8.86 1.06
CA MET A 42 4.00 8.68 0.48
C MET A 42 3.83 7.23 0.04
N LEU A 43 2.73 6.62 0.46
CA LEU A 43 2.32 5.29 0.03
C LEU A 43 1.04 5.42 -0.79
N ALA A 44 0.90 4.65 -1.86
CA ALA A 44 -0.35 4.55 -2.59
C ALA A 44 -0.68 3.14 -3.03
N CYS A 45 -1.98 2.86 -3.13
CA CYS A 45 -2.48 1.62 -3.67
C CYS A 45 -3.80 1.82 -4.41
N ASP A 46 -4.07 0.94 -5.36
CA ASP A 46 -5.40 0.75 -5.91
C ASP A 46 -6.29 -0.05 -4.93
N THR A 47 -7.60 -0.14 -5.18
CA THR A 47 -8.54 -0.81 -4.28
C THR A 47 -9.22 -2.05 -4.86
N ARG A 48 -8.96 -2.40 -6.11
CA ARG A 48 -9.58 -3.58 -6.73
C ARG A 48 -8.96 -4.86 -6.20
N THR A 49 -9.75 -5.79 -5.71
CA THR A 49 -9.35 -7.16 -5.42
C THR A 49 -10.08 -8.06 -6.42
N SER A 50 -9.31 -8.87 -7.13
CA SER A 50 -9.81 -9.87 -8.08
C SER A 50 -9.51 -11.26 -7.56
N SER A 51 -10.45 -12.18 -7.66
CA SER A 51 -10.25 -13.59 -7.37
C SER A 51 -10.27 -14.36 -8.69
N GLY A 52 -9.07 -14.64 -9.22
CA GLY A 52 -8.93 -15.03 -10.63
C GLY A 52 -9.28 -13.86 -11.55
N THR A 53 -10.10 -14.11 -12.57
CA THR A 53 -10.56 -13.08 -13.52
C THR A 53 -11.75 -12.27 -13.00
N LEU A 54 -12.41 -12.72 -11.94
CA LEU A 54 -13.58 -12.06 -11.38
C LEU A 54 -13.16 -10.96 -10.40
N VAL A 55 -13.71 -9.75 -10.55
CA VAL A 55 -13.54 -8.67 -9.56
C VAL A 55 -14.44 -8.95 -8.37
N SER A 56 -13.86 -9.49 -7.29
CA SER A 56 -14.58 -9.81 -6.05
C SER A 56 -14.90 -8.58 -5.21
N ASN A 57 -13.99 -7.59 -5.18
CA ASN A 57 -14.23 -6.33 -4.48
C ASN A 57 -13.60 -5.15 -5.25
N LYS A 58 -14.37 -4.10 -5.52
CA LYS A 58 -13.88 -2.90 -6.24
C LYS A 58 -13.16 -1.90 -5.32
N CYS A 59 -13.51 -1.87 -4.04
CA CYS A 59 -13.14 -0.81 -3.08
C CYS A 59 -12.50 -1.38 -1.80
N SER A 60 -11.68 -2.43 -1.94
CA SER A 60 -10.94 -3.05 -0.84
C SER A 60 -9.84 -2.15 -0.30
N ARG A 61 -9.64 -2.15 1.03
CA ARG A 61 -8.57 -1.39 1.66
C ARG A 61 -7.28 -2.21 1.69
N LYS A 62 -6.31 -1.84 0.83
CA LYS A 62 -4.99 -2.51 0.75
C LYS A 62 -3.89 -1.79 1.54
N ILE A 63 -4.16 -0.59 2.02
CA ILE A 63 -3.27 0.14 2.92
C ILE A 63 -3.76 0.08 4.37
N ASN A 64 -2.89 -0.36 5.27
CA ASN A 64 -3.22 -0.62 6.66
C ASN A 64 -2.37 0.23 7.59
N ARG A 65 -3.03 0.86 8.58
CA ARG A 65 -2.36 1.50 9.71
C ARG A 65 -1.87 0.40 10.66
N ILE A 66 -0.55 0.29 10.86
CA ILE A 66 0.05 -0.62 11.85
C ILE A 66 0.19 0.10 13.18
N ASN A 67 0.79 1.28 13.15
CA ASN A 67 0.81 2.25 14.23
C ASN A 67 0.52 3.65 13.64
N GLU A 68 0.47 4.67 14.47
CA GLU A 68 0.28 6.05 14.02
C GLU A 68 1.35 6.49 13.02
N ASN A 69 2.59 6.10 13.26
CA ASN A 69 3.74 6.47 12.44
C ASN A 69 4.11 5.45 11.34
N ILE A 70 3.42 4.30 11.28
CA ILE A 70 3.78 3.18 10.38
C ILE A 70 2.54 2.70 9.63
N TYR A 71 2.63 2.74 8.30
CA TYR A 71 1.62 2.18 7.40
C TYR A 71 2.23 1.12 6.50
N VAL A 72 1.37 0.17 6.11
CA VAL A 72 1.76 -0.96 5.26
C VAL A 72 0.81 -1.08 4.10
N CYS A 73 1.36 -1.12 2.90
CA CYS A 73 0.66 -1.60 1.72
C CYS A 73 0.83 -3.10 1.59
N ARG A 74 -0.27 -3.82 1.37
CA ARG A 74 -0.28 -5.28 1.17
C ARG A 74 -0.58 -5.66 -0.28
N SER A 75 0.09 -6.72 -0.73
CA SER A 75 -0.10 -7.40 -2.01
C SER A 75 0.05 -8.91 -1.84
N GLY A 76 -0.32 -9.68 -2.86
CA GLY A 76 -0.42 -11.14 -2.77
C GLY A 76 -1.76 -11.57 -2.18
N THR A 77 -1.84 -12.81 -1.70
CA THR A 77 -3.10 -13.39 -1.23
C THR A 77 -3.69 -12.58 -0.07
N SER A 78 -4.96 -12.19 -0.20
CA SER A 78 -5.63 -11.33 0.78
C SER A 78 -5.71 -11.98 2.16
N ALA A 79 -6.03 -13.28 2.25
CA ALA A 79 -6.13 -13.99 3.53
C ALA A 79 -4.78 -14.00 4.29
N HIS A 80 -3.70 -14.38 3.61
CA HIS A 80 -2.35 -14.41 4.18
C HIS A 80 -1.89 -13.03 4.63
N SER A 81 -1.99 -12.04 3.73
CA SER A 81 -1.53 -10.68 4.02
C SER A 81 -2.33 -10.01 5.14
N GLN A 82 -3.64 -10.21 5.20
CA GLN A 82 -4.49 -9.70 6.28
C GLN A 82 -4.10 -10.29 7.64
N LYS A 83 -3.89 -11.62 7.70
CA LYS A 83 -3.52 -12.27 8.96
C LYS A 83 -2.13 -11.85 9.44
N VAL A 84 -1.17 -11.77 8.52
CA VAL A 84 0.18 -11.26 8.80
C VAL A 84 0.11 -9.84 9.38
N ILE A 85 -0.71 -8.96 8.78
CA ILE A 85 -0.90 -7.59 9.27
C ILE A 85 -1.51 -7.57 10.67
N GLU A 86 -2.51 -8.40 10.96
CA GLU A 86 -3.12 -8.49 12.29
C GLU A 86 -2.10 -8.90 13.36
N ILE A 87 -1.28 -9.90 13.06
CA ILE A 87 -0.20 -10.38 13.94
C ILE A 87 0.83 -9.26 14.17
N ILE A 88 1.27 -8.57 13.11
CA ILE A 88 2.24 -7.48 13.21
C ILE A 88 1.68 -6.31 14.02
N LYS A 89 0.39 -5.97 13.87
CA LYS A 89 -0.27 -4.94 14.68
C LYS A 89 -0.20 -5.28 16.17
N HIS A 90 -0.47 -6.54 16.52
CA HIS A 90 -0.38 -6.99 17.90
C HIS A 90 1.05 -6.86 18.46
N TYR A 91 2.06 -7.31 17.72
CA TYR A 91 3.45 -7.15 18.13
C TYR A 91 3.86 -5.68 18.25
N CYS A 92 3.45 -4.85 17.30
CA CYS A 92 3.72 -3.42 17.29
C CYS A 92 3.08 -2.72 18.52
N LEU A 93 1.87 -3.13 18.90
CA LEU A 93 1.19 -2.61 20.08
C LEU A 93 1.84 -3.07 21.38
N SER A 94 2.29 -4.33 21.46
CA SER A 94 3.09 -4.84 22.59
C SER A 94 4.37 -4.02 22.75
N MET A 95 5.11 -3.82 21.65
CA MET A 95 6.33 -3.00 21.65
C MET A 95 6.06 -1.56 22.08
N LYS A 96 4.98 -0.93 21.57
CA LYS A 96 4.59 0.43 22.01
C LYS A 96 4.30 0.47 23.51
N SER A 97 3.65 -0.57 24.04
CA SER A 97 3.29 -0.68 25.46
C SER A 97 4.51 -0.93 26.35
N GLU A 98 5.47 -1.73 25.87
CA GLU A 98 6.75 -1.98 26.55
C GLU A 98 7.65 -0.75 26.57
N ASN A 99 7.70 -0.02 25.45
CA ASN A 99 8.45 1.24 25.34
C ASN A 99 7.88 2.34 26.23
N ARG A 100 6.59 2.26 26.57
CA ARG A 100 5.93 3.17 27.52
C ARG A 100 6.44 2.92 28.95
N LYS A 101 7.66 3.37 29.24
CA LYS A 101 8.21 3.40 30.61
C LYS A 101 7.39 4.35 31.50
N LYS A 102 7.20 3.98 32.76
CA LYS A 102 6.54 4.78 33.81
C LYS A 102 7.15 6.19 33.87
N GLY A 103 6.34 7.20 33.57
CA GLY A 103 6.53 8.60 33.96
C GLY A 103 7.90 9.20 33.62
N ARG A 104 8.09 9.66 32.39
CA ARG A 104 8.98 10.78 32.12
C ARG A 104 8.23 11.78 31.26
N PHE A 105 7.79 12.86 31.89
CA PHE A 105 7.39 14.07 31.19
C PHE A 105 8.65 14.63 30.53
N HIS A 106 8.61 14.86 29.22
CA HIS A 106 9.64 15.66 28.56
C HIS A 106 9.44 17.12 28.96
N GLU A 107 10.53 17.79 29.35
CA GLU A 107 10.56 19.26 29.36
C GLU A 107 10.26 19.76 27.93
N ASP A 108 9.53 20.86 27.85
CA ASP A 108 8.92 21.39 26.64
C ASP A 108 9.95 21.70 25.53
N GLU A 109 10.37 20.70 24.76
CA GLU A 109 10.83 20.94 23.39
C GLU A 109 9.60 21.38 22.59
N VAL A 110 9.44 22.69 22.43
CA VAL A 110 8.49 23.25 21.48
C VAL A 110 8.89 22.73 20.11
N ILE A 111 8.13 21.75 19.62
CA ILE A 111 8.22 21.32 18.24
C ILE A 111 7.83 22.54 17.40
N HIS A 112 8.81 23.21 16.82
CA HIS A 112 8.55 24.19 15.78
C HIS A 112 7.88 23.46 14.61
N ASP A 113 6.64 23.85 14.31
CA ASP A 113 5.95 23.50 13.07
C ASP A 113 6.68 24.23 11.91
N ASP A 114 7.91 23.83 11.60
CA ASP A 114 8.63 24.30 10.42
C ASP A 114 8.04 23.71 9.12
N VAL A 115 6.83 23.14 9.19
CA VAL A 115 6.08 22.59 8.06
C VAL A 115 5.42 23.75 7.32
N ALA A 116 6.25 24.60 6.71
CA ALA A 116 5.84 25.50 5.63
C ALA A 116 5.72 24.71 4.32
N ASP A 117 4.97 23.61 4.34
CA ASP A 117 4.61 22.91 3.11
C ASP A 117 3.33 23.54 2.55
N GLU A 118 3.31 23.81 1.25
CA GLU A 118 2.08 24.15 0.53
C GLU A 118 1.08 23.01 0.76
N ASP A 119 0.04 23.27 1.56
CA ASP A 119 -1.06 22.34 1.70
C ASP A 119 -1.65 22.08 0.30
N ILE A 120 -1.88 20.80 -0.01
CA ILE A 120 -2.57 20.42 -1.24
C ILE A 120 -3.98 21.03 -1.17
N ASP A 121 -4.21 22.06 -1.98
CA ASP A 121 -5.46 22.80 -2.04
C ASP A 121 -6.51 21.94 -2.76
N ILE A 122 -7.18 21.11 -1.96
CA ILE A 122 -8.20 20.17 -2.42
C ILE A 122 -9.38 20.92 -3.04
N ASP A 123 -9.67 22.12 -2.56
CA ASP A 123 -10.73 22.94 -3.10
C ASP A 123 -10.37 23.44 -4.49
N LYS A 124 -9.11 23.79 -4.79
CA LYS A 124 -8.69 24.06 -6.18
C LYS A 124 -8.76 22.82 -7.08
N ILE A 125 -8.34 21.65 -6.60
CA ILE A 125 -8.45 20.39 -7.36
C ILE A 125 -9.92 20.06 -7.64
N ASN A 126 -10.77 20.24 -6.64
CA ASN A 126 -12.19 19.94 -6.72
C ASN A 126 -13.01 21.07 -7.37
N ASN A 127 -12.54 22.33 -7.48
CA ASN A 127 -13.25 23.50 -8.06
C ASN A 127 -12.73 23.96 -9.43
N ALA A 128 -11.53 23.55 -9.88
CA ALA A 128 -11.17 23.59 -11.31
C ALA A 128 -12.17 22.82 -12.20
N SER A 129 -13.08 22.07 -11.55
CA SER A 129 -14.23 21.35 -12.05
C SER A 129 -15.43 22.19 -12.52
N ASN A 130 -15.57 23.46 -12.11
CA ASN A 130 -16.82 24.21 -12.32
C ASN A 130 -16.81 25.12 -13.56
N PHE A 131 -15.68 25.23 -14.26
CA PHE A 131 -15.58 25.94 -15.54
C PHE A 131 -14.95 25.03 -16.60
N ASN A 132 -15.82 24.41 -17.39
CA ASN A 132 -15.59 23.68 -18.66
C ASN A 132 -15.66 22.14 -18.60
N ASN A 133 -16.77 21.64 -19.17
CA ASN A 133 -16.98 20.37 -19.88
C ASN A 133 -16.81 19.04 -19.14
N ASN A 134 -17.94 18.35 -18.91
CA ASN A 134 -18.30 16.93 -19.12
C ASN A 134 -17.25 15.79 -19.12
N ASN A 135 -16.04 15.98 -18.62
CA ASN A 135 -15.09 14.92 -18.35
C ASN A 135 -15.09 14.67 -16.84
N GLY A 136 -15.34 13.42 -16.45
CA GLY A 136 -15.43 13.05 -15.05
C GLY A 136 -14.13 13.39 -14.32
N ASN A 137 -14.16 14.44 -13.51
CA ASN A 137 -12.99 14.92 -12.78
C ASN A 137 -12.76 14.10 -11.50
N ASN A 138 -11.49 14.02 -11.08
CA ASN A 138 -11.06 13.37 -9.85
C ASN A 138 -11.67 14.10 -8.63
N LEU A 139 -12.49 13.43 -7.81
CA LEU A 139 -12.89 13.98 -6.50
C LEU A 139 -11.94 13.43 -5.43
N VAL A 140 -11.25 14.34 -4.72
CA VAL A 140 -10.29 14.01 -3.66
C VAL A 140 -10.88 14.33 -2.30
N THR A 141 -10.85 13.35 -1.38
CA THR A 141 -11.16 13.57 0.04
C THR A 141 -9.89 13.42 0.88
N LYS A 142 -9.71 14.28 1.88
CA LYS A 142 -8.55 14.27 2.80
C LYS A 142 -9.02 14.05 4.23
N HIS A 143 -8.35 13.14 4.92
CA HIS A 143 -8.47 12.92 6.35
C HIS A 143 -7.09 13.09 6.99
N LYS A 144 -6.99 13.95 8.01
CA LYS A 144 -5.74 14.21 8.74
C LYS A 144 -5.81 13.58 10.13
N TYR A 145 -4.81 12.78 10.47
CA TYR A 145 -4.67 12.11 11.76
C TYR A 145 -3.40 12.61 12.44
N PHE A 146 -3.50 13.08 13.68
CA PHE A 146 -2.34 13.46 14.49
C PHE A 146 -1.85 12.29 15.33
N TYR A 147 -0.56 12.28 15.64
CA TYR A 147 -0.01 11.29 16.57
C TYR A 147 -0.44 11.61 18.00
N GLU A 148 -0.80 10.57 18.76
CA GLU A 148 -1.06 10.67 20.20
C GLU A 148 0.23 11.07 20.93
N ASP A 149 1.36 10.48 20.50
CA ASP A 149 2.69 10.81 20.99
C ASP A 149 3.43 11.70 19.98
N LYS A 150 3.41 13.02 20.22
CA LYS A 150 4.06 14.02 19.35
C LYS A 150 5.59 13.91 19.34
N PHE A 151 6.19 13.38 20.41
CA PHE A 151 7.65 13.21 20.52
C PHE A 151 8.13 11.87 19.93
N MET A 152 7.19 10.96 19.65
CA MET A 152 7.41 9.63 19.08
C MET A 152 8.32 8.74 19.95
N ASP A 153 8.37 8.97 21.25
CA ASP A 153 9.25 8.22 22.16
C ASP A 153 8.74 6.81 22.44
N CYS A 154 7.42 6.61 22.50
CA CYS A 154 6.84 5.29 22.70
C CYS A 154 6.65 4.51 21.41
N ASN A 155 6.70 5.18 20.26
CA ASN A 155 6.45 4.55 18.97
C ASN A 155 7.60 3.58 18.60
N PRO A 156 7.29 2.36 18.14
CA PRO A 156 8.31 1.43 17.69
C PRO A 156 8.96 1.91 16.40
N LEU A 157 10.24 1.56 16.25
CA LEU A 157 11.03 1.84 15.04
C LEU A 157 10.45 1.07 13.84
N VAL A 158 10.40 1.71 12.67
CA VAL A 158 9.87 1.09 11.42
C VAL A 158 10.68 -0.16 11.07
N GLU A 159 12.00 -0.06 11.24
CA GLU A 159 12.94 -1.16 11.03
C GLU A 159 12.58 -2.40 11.84
N ASN A 160 12.30 -2.24 13.14
CA ASN A 160 12.00 -3.38 14.00
C ASN A 160 10.74 -4.11 13.54
N VAL A 161 9.70 -3.36 13.17
CA VAL A 161 8.44 -3.92 12.67
C VAL A 161 8.68 -4.67 11.35
N ALA A 162 9.47 -4.10 10.44
CA ALA A 162 9.81 -4.73 9.18
C ALA A 162 10.65 -6.01 9.38
N HIS A 163 11.61 -6.01 10.32
CA HIS A 163 12.42 -7.18 10.67
C HIS A 163 11.62 -8.30 11.35
N ILE A 164 10.65 -7.99 12.21
CA ILE A 164 9.74 -8.98 12.78
C ILE A 164 8.90 -9.61 11.67
N THR A 165 8.38 -8.78 10.77
CA THR A 165 7.60 -9.25 9.61
C THR A 165 8.41 -10.17 8.72
N LYS A 166 9.67 -9.80 8.43
CA LYS A 166 10.63 -10.62 7.70
C LYS A 166 10.75 -12.01 8.33
N LYS A 167 10.97 -12.10 9.65
CA LYS A 167 11.09 -13.38 10.35
C LYS A 167 9.82 -14.22 10.23
N LEU A 168 8.65 -13.60 10.37
CA LEU A 168 7.36 -14.28 10.26
C LEU A 168 7.13 -14.88 8.87
N ILE A 169 7.39 -14.10 7.81
CA ILE A 169 7.20 -14.55 6.42
C ILE A 169 8.26 -15.59 6.06
N TYR A 170 9.53 -15.34 6.40
CA TYR A 170 10.63 -16.25 6.10
C TYR A 170 10.45 -17.63 6.75
N ALA A 171 10.00 -17.68 8.00
CA ALA A 171 9.71 -18.93 8.70
C ALA A 171 8.57 -19.74 8.04
N ASN A 172 7.67 -19.07 7.32
CA ASN A 172 6.50 -19.68 6.69
C ASN A 172 6.52 -19.51 5.16
N ASN A 173 7.68 -19.36 4.54
CA ASN A 173 7.82 -19.03 3.11
C ASN A 173 7.12 -20.04 2.18
N ASN A 174 7.00 -21.30 2.60
CA ASN A 174 6.31 -22.33 1.82
C ASN A 174 4.77 -22.20 1.83
N PHE A 175 4.20 -21.42 2.76
CA PHE A 175 2.75 -21.31 2.96
C PHE A 175 2.23 -19.88 2.80
N LEU A 176 2.99 -18.88 3.27
CA LEU A 176 2.59 -17.48 3.23
C LEU A 176 3.11 -16.80 1.95
N SER A 177 2.18 -16.41 1.08
CA SER A 177 2.46 -15.58 -0.09
C SER A 177 1.91 -14.17 0.13
N CYS A 178 2.78 -13.25 0.58
CA CYS A 178 2.43 -11.84 0.71
C CYS A 178 3.63 -10.93 0.45
N GLY A 179 3.41 -9.88 -0.34
CA GLY A 179 4.37 -8.79 -0.56
C GLY A 179 3.92 -7.55 0.20
N LEU A 180 4.81 -6.95 0.99
CA LEU A 180 4.48 -5.83 1.87
C LEU A 180 5.43 -4.67 1.63
N ILE A 181 4.90 -3.45 1.56
CA ILE A 181 5.70 -2.22 1.57
C ILE A 181 5.38 -1.48 2.86
N PHE A 182 6.39 -1.33 3.72
CA PHE A 182 6.34 -0.55 4.95
C PHE A 182 6.83 0.86 4.66
N GLY A 183 6.00 1.85 4.98
CA GLY A 183 6.40 3.25 5.03
C GLY A 183 6.16 3.79 6.43
N GLY A 184 7.10 4.55 6.95
CA GLY A 184 6.92 5.18 8.24
C GLY A 184 7.89 6.31 8.52
N TYR A 185 7.61 7.02 9.61
CA TYR A 185 8.48 8.05 10.15
C TYR A 185 8.91 7.68 11.57
N ASP A 186 10.19 7.88 11.87
CA ASP A 186 10.81 7.51 13.14
C ASP A 186 11.72 8.63 13.65
N LYS A 187 11.93 8.70 14.98
CA LYS A 187 12.81 9.68 15.62
C LYS A 187 14.27 9.49 15.20
N GLN A 188 14.72 8.24 15.03
CA GLN A 188 16.12 7.92 14.72
C GLN A 188 16.47 8.14 13.25
N LYS A 189 15.76 7.45 12.35
CA LYS A 189 16.07 7.42 10.91
C LYS A 189 15.16 8.32 10.06
N LYS A 190 14.25 9.10 10.68
CA LYS A 190 13.27 9.97 10.02
C LYS A 190 12.39 9.14 9.07
N GLN A 191 12.34 9.48 7.79
CA GLN A 191 11.54 8.77 6.78
C GLN A 191 12.21 7.46 6.36
N GLN A 192 11.46 6.37 6.37
CA GLN A 192 11.95 5.05 5.97
C GLN A 192 10.95 4.33 5.08
N LEU A 193 11.49 3.54 4.15
CA LEU A 193 10.72 2.67 3.27
C LEU A 193 11.38 1.29 3.22
N TYR A 194 10.62 0.24 3.52
CA TYR A 194 11.08 -1.14 3.43
C TYR A 194 10.15 -1.95 2.55
N SER A 195 10.73 -2.71 1.63
CA SER A 195 10.01 -3.69 0.82
C SER A 195 10.31 -5.09 1.36
N VAL A 196 9.26 -5.80 1.77
CA VAL A 196 9.32 -7.22 2.13
C VAL A 196 8.72 -8.02 0.98
N ASN A 197 9.56 -8.82 0.33
CA ASN A 197 9.15 -9.64 -0.79
C ASN A 197 8.46 -10.93 -0.32
N LEU A 198 7.81 -11.63 -1.25
CA LEU A 198 7.06 -12.87 -0.97
C LEU A 198 7.92 -13.93 -0.26
N ASN A 199 9.22 -13.99 -0.57
CA ASN A 199 10.15 -14.95 0.03
C ASN A 199 10.63 -14.58 1.45
N GLY A 200 10.13 -13.49 2.03
CA GLY A 200 10.58 -12.98 3.33
C GLY A 200 11.95 -12.29 3.27
N SER A 201 12.47 -11.93 2.09
CA SER A 201 13.59 -10.98 2.00
C SER A 201 13.12 -9.56 2.28
N ILE A 202 13.93 -8.80 3.00
CA ILE A 202 13.69 -7.38 3.27
C ILE A 202 14.73 -6.55 2.51
N ILE A 203 14.28 -5.48 1.88
CA ILE A 203 15.12 -4.52 1.18
C ILE A 203 14.75 -3.14 1.70
N GLU A 204 15.71 -2.44 2.30
CA GLU A 204 15.57 -1.01 2.61
C GLU A 204 15.68 -0.23 1.29
N LYS A 205 14.73 0.66 1.05
CA LYS A 205 14.67 1.51 -0.14
C LYS A 205 14.84 2.96 0.30
N TYR A 206 15.79 3.65 -0.31
CA TYR A 206 16.06 5.07 -0.03
C TYR A 206 15.40 6.02 -1.06
N ASP A 207 14.83 5.45 -2.12
CA ASP A 207 14.21 6.15 -3.23
C ASP A 207 12.70 5.89 -3.29
N TYR A 208 12.32 4.73 -3.80
CA TYR A 208 10.95 4.29 -3.98
C TYR A 208 10.88 2.76 -3.96
N ALA A 209 9.69 2.24 -3.72
CA ALA A 209 9.37 0.82 -3.77
C ALA A 209 8.09 0.65 -4.59
N VAL A 210 8.08 -0.31 -5.51
CA VAL A 210 6.89 -0.70 -6.26
C VAL A 210 6.77 -2.21 -6.19
N SER A 211 5.55 -2.71 -6.01
CA SER A 211 5.28 -4.14 -5.97
C SER A 211 3.84 -4.45 -6.38
N GLY A 212 3.56 -5.74 -6.64
CA GLY A 212 2.29 -6.25 -7.14
C GLY A 212 2.22 -6.37 -8.66
N SER A 213 1.07 -6.82 -9.19
CA SER A 213 0.87 -7.11 -10.63
C SER A 213 1.09 -5.89 -11.53
N GLY A 214 0.55 -4.73 -11.13
CA GLY A 214 0.64 -3.52 -11.95
C GLY A 214 1.96 -2.75 -11.78
N SER A 215 2.87 -3.22 -10.91
CA SER A 215 4.16 -2.57 -10.68
C SER A 215 5.05 -2.53 -11.93
N ILE A 216 4.97 -3.57 -12.77
CA ILE A 216 5.79 -3.72 -13.97
C ILE A 216 5.58 -2.58 -14.98
N TYR A 217 4.34 -2.08 -15.12
CA TYR A 217 3.99 -1.05 -16.09
C TYR A 217 4.50 0.34 -15.71
N ILE A 218 4.71 0.57 -14.43
CA ILE A 218 5.03 1.91 -13.90
C ILE A 218 6.47 2.04 -13.45
N GLN A 219 7.23 0.95 -13.42
CA GLN A 219 8.61 0.95 -12.95
C GLN A 219 9.51 1.86 -13.79
N SER A 220 9.41 1.79 -15.12
CA SER A 220 10.18 2.65 -16.03
C SER A 220 9.76 4.12 -15.95
N TYR A 221 8.45 4.37 -15.89
CA TYR A 221 7.91 5.73 -15.76
C TYR A 221 8.32 6.39 -14.44
N LEU A 222 8.27 5.64 -13.34
CA LEU A 222 8.70 6.12 -12.03
C LEU A 222 10.21 6.38 -11.99
N GLN A 223 11.01 5.54 -12.65
CA GLN A 223 12.46 5.75 -12.78
C GLN A 223 12.81 7.04 -13.52
N ASP A 224 12.09 7.37 -14.59
CA ASP A 224 12.31 8.60 -15.36
C ASP A 224 11.91 9.86 -14.58
N LYS A 225 10.77 9.81 -13.88
CA LYS A 225 10.19 10.99 -13.23
C LYS A 225 10.66 11.23 -11.80
N TYR A 226 11.20 10.21 -11.13
CA TYR A 226 11.65 10.33 -9.75
C TYR A 226 12.81 11.31 -9.62
N LYS A 227 12.68 12.25 -8.69
CA LYS A 227 13.74 13.17 -8.28
C LYS A 227 14.00 13.01 -6.79
N LYS A 228 15.25 13.17 -6.37
CA LYS A 228 15.57 13.23 -4.94
C LYS A 228 14.96 14.50 -4.33
N TYR A 229 14.41 14.38 -3.13
CA TYR A 229 13.83 15.51 -2.37
C TYR A 229 12.69 16.26 -3.09
N MET A 230 11.77 15.54 -3.73
CA MET A 230 10.55 16.15 -4.28
C MET A 230 9.71 16.84 -3.20
N THR A 231 8.97 17.87 -3.60
CA THR A 231 7.95 18.49 -2.75
C THR A 231 6.76 17.55 -2.57
N LYS A 232 5.95 17.79 -1.53
CA LYS A 232 4.72 17.01 -1.26
C LYS A 232 3.78 16.97 -2.47
N LYS A 233 3.60 18.11 -3.14
CA LYS A 233 2.70 18.25 -4.30
C LYS A 233 3.21 17.51 -5.53
N GLU A 234 4.49 17.69 -5.88
CA GLU A 234 5.10 16.95 -6.98
C GLU A 234 5.06 15.44 -6.76
N CYS A 235 5.32 15.00 -5.52
CA CYS A 235 5.25 13.59 -5.17
C CYS A 235 3.82 13.04 -5.26
N PHE A 236 2.82 13.83 -4.85
CA PHE A 236 1.40 13.47 -4.96
C PHE A 236 0.98 13.29 -6.42
N ASP A 237 1.35 14.22 -7.29
CA ASP A 237 1.01 14.14 -8.72
C ASP A 237 1.71 12.95 -9.38
N LEU A 238 2.98 12.71 -9.06
CA LEU A 238 3.74 11.57 -9.57
C LEU A 238 3.11 10.24 -9.14
N ILE A 239 2.84 10.05 -7.85
CA ILE A 239 2.30 8.79 -7.33
C ILE A 239 0.89 8.52 -7.87
N LEU A 240 0.07 9.56 -8.01
CA LEU A 240 -1.27 9.47 -8.59
C LEU A 240 -1.20 9.05 -10.07
N ASN A 241 -0.33 9.68 -10.86
CA ASN A 241 -0.15 9.34 -12.27
C ASN A 241 0.38 7.92 -12.44
N CYS A 242 1.35 7.49 -11.63
CA CYS A 242 1.81 6.11 -11.62
C CYS A 242 0.65 5.14 -11.40
N VAL A 243 -0.14 5.30 -10.33
CA VAL A 243 -1.24 4.37 -10.07
C VAL A 243 -2.29 4.41 -11.19
N LYS A 244 -2.58 5.57 -11.78
CA LYS A 244 -3.46 5.67 -12.95
C LYS A 244 -2.94 4.90 -14.17
N TYR A 245 -1.64 5.01 -14.50
CA TYR A 245 -1.03 4.24 -15.59
C TYR A 245 -1.02 2.73 -15.32
N ALA A 246 -0.80 2.32 -14.07
CA ALA A 246 -0.92 0.91 -13.70
C ALA A 246 -2.36 0.41 -13.87
N MET A 247 -3.35 1.17 -13.39
CA MET A 247 -4.78 0.83 -13.50
C MET A 247 -5.28 0.76 -14.94
N TYR A 248 -4.69 1.53 -15.86
CA TYR A 248 -5.06 1.47 -17.27
C TYR A 248 -4.56 0.20 -17.95
N ASN A 249 -3.34 -0.25 -17.63
CA ASN A 249 -2.69 -1.39 -18.30
C ASN A 249 -2.87 -2.74 -17.57
N ASP A 250 -3.13 -2.74 -16.26
CA ASP A 250 -3.27 -3.95 -15.45
C ASP A 250 -4.74 -4.30 -15.17
N ASN A 251 -5.20 -5.46 -15.65
CA ASN A 251 -6.58 -5.92 -15.48
C ASN A 251 -6.98 -6.11 -14.01
N SER A 252 -6.03 -6.50 -13.16
CA SER A 252 -6.31 -6.71 -11.73
C SER A 252 -6.29 -5.43 -10.91
N SER A 253 -5.74 -4.34 -11.44
CA SER A 253 -5.68 -3.05 -10.75
C SER A 253 -6.89 -2.19 -11.11
N GLY A 254 -7.42 -1.45 -10.13
CA GLY A 254 -8.50 -0.51 -10.40
C GLY A 254 -9.24 0.01 -9.18
N GLY A 255 -10.41 0.59 -9.42
CA GLY A 255 -11.28 1.13 -8.37
C GLY A 255 -10.92 2.57 -8.04
N ILE A 256 -10.77 2.88 -6.76
CA ILE A 256 -10.32 4.18 -6.27
C ILE A 256 -8.84 4.10 -5.92
N VAL A 257 -8.18 5.24 -5.79
CA VAL A 257 -6.78 5.29 -5.36
C VAL A 257 -6.74 5.84 -3.94
N ARG A 258 -6.03 5.13 -3.06
CA ARG A 258 -5.76 5.58 -1.69
C ARG A 258 -4.30 5.95 -1.60
N ILE A 259 -4.03 7.19 -1.18
CA ILE A 259 -2.69 7.72 -0.98
C ILE A 259 -2.58 8.12 0.49
N ILE A 260 -1.50 7.72 1.15
CA ILE A 260 -1.22 8.09 2.53
C ILE A 260 0.12 8.79 2.58
N ASN A 261 0.09 10.01 3.11
CA ASN A 261 1.26 10.82 3.38
C ASN A 261 1.62 10.69 4.87
N ILE A 262 2.84 10.25 5.17
CA ILE A 262 3.33 10.06 6.53
C ILE A 262 4.44 11.09 6.77
N THR A 263 4.23 11.94 7.78
CA THR A 263 5.17 13.00 8.17
C THR A 263 5.63 12.80 9.63
N LYS A 264 6.43 13.74 10.15
CA LYS A 264 6.89 13.73 11.55
C LYS A 264 5.76 13.81 12.58
N LEU A 265 4.68 14.53 12.29
CA LEU A 265 3.68 14.91 13.31
C LEU A 265 2.29 14.34 13.04
N PHE A 266 1.98 14.11 11.77
CA PHE A 266 0.66 13.68 11.35
C PHE A 266 0.73 12.79 10.11
N VAL A 267 -0.38 12.11 9.86
CA VAL A 267 -0.63 11.36 8.65
C VAL A 267 -1.83 11.95 7.94
N GLU A 268 -1.73 12.11 6.64
CA GLU A 268 -2.84 12.51 5.78
C GLU A 268 -3.22 11.34 4.88
N GLU A 269 -4.47 10.94 4.92
CA GLU A 269 -5.05 9.99 3.99
C GLU A 269 -5.86 10.74 2.93
N TYR A 270 -5.48 10.53 1.67
CA TYR A 270 -6.17 11.02 0.50
C TYR A 270 -6.90 9.85 -0.18
N THR A 271 -8.19 9.99 -0.38
CA THR A 271 -8.95 9.07 -1.23
C THR A 271 -9.30 9.80 -2.52
N VAL A 272 -8.74 9.33 -3.63
CA VAL A 272 -9.00 9.87 -4.97
C VAL A 272 -10.01 8.96 -5.65
N THR A 273 -11.16 9.54 -5.98
CA THR A 273 -12.22 8.88 -6.75
C THR A 273 -12.17 9.32 -8.20
N ASN A 274 -12.81 8.55 -9.07
CA ASN A 274 -12.89 8.81 -10.52
C ASN A 274 -11.52 8.86 -11.22
N THR A 275 -10.70 7.83 -10.99
CA THR A 275 -9.31 7.78 -11.42
C THR A 275 -9.11 7.22 -12.83
N GLN A 276 -10.15 7.23 -13.67
CA GLN A 276 -10.03 6.77 -15.05
C GLN A 276 -9.11 7.70 -15.84
N LEU A 277 -8.19 7.10 -16.59
CA LEU A 277 -7.24 7.84 -17.42
C LEU A 277 -7.84 7.98 -18.82
N TYR A 278 -7.97 9.22 -19.29
CA TYR A 278 -8.30 9.54 -20.68
C TYR A 278 -7.04 10.08 -21.33
N PHE A 279 -6.70 9.56 -22.51
CA PHE A 279 -5.57 10.07 -23.27
C PHE A 279 -6.08 11.11 -24.27
N ASP A 280 -5.46 12.29 -24.23
CA ASP A 280 -5.67 13.34 -25.21
C ASP A 280 -4.72 13.06 -26.39
N TYR A 281 -5.19 12.31 -27.38
CA TYR A 281 -4.51 12.10 -28.67
C TYR A 281 -5.21 12.87 -29.79
#